data_AF-R5G1K1-F1
#
_entry.id   AF-R5G1K1-F1
#
_cell.length_a   1.000
_cell.length_b   1.000
_cell.length_c   1.000
_cell.angle_alpha   90.00
_cell.angle_beta   90.00
_cell.angle_gamma   90.00
#
_symmetry.space_group_name_H-M   'P 1'
#
loop_
_entity.id
_entity.type
_entity.pdbx_description
1 polymer ?
#
loop_
_entity_poly.entity_id
_entity_poly.type
_entity_poly.pdbx_seq_one_letter_code
_entity_poly.pdbx_strand_id
1 'polypeptide(L)'
;MDHEGLLTEVVERTSIARDEQGEIAFQDESGRRVVLEEQTPVSMNMWGFTPEYFDYSEEAFIHFLEANLHSEKGEFYIPTVVNDLVKRGIASCKVLDTSATWFGVTYAADRPDVVAKLEQLTKKGVYPSPLLKK
;
A
#
# COMPACT_ATOMS: atom_id res chain seq x y z
N MET A 1 3.14 -13.37 4.46
CA MET A 1 4.59 -13.51 4.22
C MET A 1 5.02 -14.86 4.74
N ASP A 2 6.03 -15.46 4.14
CA ASP A 2 6.62 -16.69 4.66
C ASP A 2 7.72 -16.41 5.68
N HIS A 3 8.34 -17.48 6.19
CA HIS A 3 9.42 -17.42 7.17
C HIS A 3 10.73 -16.81 6.63
N GLU A 4 10.89 -16.66 5.32
CA GLU A 4 12.05 -16.02 4.68
C GLU A 4 11.81 -14.52 4.41
N GLY A 5 10.63 -14.01 4.78
CA GLY A 5 10.24 -12.62 4.56
C GLY A 5 9.79 -12.35 3.13
N LEU A 6 9.41 -13.38 2.38
CA LEU A 6 8.83 -13.22 1.05
C LEU A 6 7.31 -13.03 1.15
N LEU A 7 6.80 -12.15 0.29
CA LEU A 7 5.37 -11.92 0.12
C LEU A 7 4.72 -13.19 -0.42
N THR A 8 3.67 -13.65 0.25
CA THR A 8 2.89 -14.83 -0.15
C THR A 8 1.60 -14.44 -0.85
N GLU A 9 0.97 -13.35 -0.38
CA GLU A 9 -0.25 -12.79 -0.93
C GLU A 9 -0.33 -11.31 -0.53
N VAL A 10 -0.85 -10.49 -1.42
CA VAL A 10 -1.28 -9.13 -1.13
C VAL A 10 -2.68 -8.94 -1.68
N VAL A 11 -3.54 -8.31 -0.88
CA VAL A 11 -4.91 -8.01 -1.29
C VAL A 11 -5.25 -6.58 -0.95
N GLU A 12 -5.79 -5.85 -1.93
CA GLU A 12 -6.27 -4.50 -1.73
C GLU A 12 -7.50 -4.51 -0.80
N ARG A 13 -7.51 -3.58 0.15
CA ARG A 13 -8.57 -3.43 1.15
C ARG A 13 -8.90 -1.96 1.29
N THR A 14 -10.19 -1.66 1.22
CA THR A 14 -10.70 -0.31 1.39
C THR A 14 -11.23 -0.12 2.81
N SER A 15 -11.27 1.13 3.28
CA SER A 15 -11.94 1.52 4.53
C SER A 15 -11.41 0.80 5.79
N ILE A 16 -10.11 0.50 5.84
CA ILE A 16 -9.47 0.06 7.09
C ILE A 16 -9.48 1.22 8.07
N ALA A 17 -10.08 1.02 9.23
CA ALA A 17 -10.13 2.01 10.30
C ALA A 17 -10.15 1.33 11.67
N ARG A 18 -9.90 2.11 12.72
CA ARG A 18 -10.24 1.68 14.08
C ARG A 18 -11.73 1.85 14.30
N ASP A 19 -12.39 0.80 14.75
CA ASP A 19 -13.82 0.83 15.07
C ASP A 19 -14.10 1.32 16.50
N GLU A 20 -15.38 1.31 16.88
CA GLU A 20 -15.84 1.73 18.22
C GLU A 20 -15.29 0.87 19.36
N GLN A 21 -14.84 -0.35 19.08
CA GLN A 21 -14.18 -1.24 20.04
C GLN A 21 -12.67 -0.99 20.15
N GLY A 22 -12.13 -0.09 19.31
CA GLY A 22 -10.71 0.23 19.24
C GLY A 22 -9.89 -0.75 18.39
N GLU A 23 -10.54 -1.74 17.76
CA GLU A 23 -9.89 -2.76 16.93
C GLU A 23 -9.68 -2.23 15.50
N ILE A 24 -8.57 -2.60 14.86
CA ILE A 24 -8.36 -2.30 13.44
C ILE A 24 -9.22 -3.27 12.63
N ALA A 25 -10.20 -2.76 11.88
CA ALA A 25 -11.12 -3.60 11.13
C ALA A 25 -11.49 -2.97 9.78
N PHE A 26 -11.97 -3.82 8.89
CA PHE A 26 -12.61 -3.42 7.62
C PHE A 26 -13.81 -4.35 7.34
N GLN A 27 -14.64 -3.96 6.38
CA GLN A 27 -15.69 -4.83 5.85
C GLN A 27 -15.22 -5.46 4.54
N ASP A 28 -15.31 -6.78 4.43
CA ASP A 28 -15.02 -7.47 3.17
C ASP A 28 -16.17 -7.30 2.15
N GLU A 29 -15.97 -7.79 0.93
CA GLU A 29 -16.95 -7.69 -0.17
C GLU A 29 -18.29 -8.36 0.15
N SER A 30 -18.34 -9.27 1.13
CA SER A 30 -19.56 -9.92 1.60
C SER A 30 -20.26 -9.16 2.73
N GLY A 31 -19.73 -7.99 3.12
CA GLY A 31 -20.22 -7.18 4.24
C GLY A 31 -19.82 -7.72 5.61
N ARG A 32 -18.92 -8.71 5.67
CA ARG A 32 -18.47 -9.30 6.94
C ARG A 32 -17.34 -8.47 7.52
N ARG A 33 -17.41 -8.27 8.84
CA ARG A 33 -16.35 -7.62 9.63
C ARG A 33 -15.12 -8.53 9.70
N VAL A 34 -13.97 -8.00 9.31
CA VAL A 34 -12.66 -8.66 9.44
C VAL A 34 -11.77 -7.78 10.32
N VAL A 35 -11.25 -8.37 11.39
CA VAL A 35 -10.31 -7.71 12.31
C VAL A 35 -8.89 -8.03 11.88
N LEU A 36 -8.03 -7.02 11.92
CA LEU A 36 -6.60 -7.10 11.65
C LEU A 36 -5.81 -6.94 12.94
N GLU A 37 -4.74 -7.72 13.08
CA GLU A 37 -3.81 -7.55 14.19
C GLU A 37 -3.04 -6.23 14.03
N GLU A 38 -2.64 -5.63 15.14
CA GLU A 38 -1.89 -4.36 15.19
C GLU A 38 -0.56 -4.40 14.41
N GLN A 39 0.06 -5.58 14.31
CA GLN A 39 1.33 -5.80 13.61
C GLN A 39 1.14 -6.33 12.19
N THR A 40 -0.09 -6.33 11.66
CA THR A 40 -0.38 -6.78 10.30
C THR A 40 0.43 -5.94 9.30
N PRO A 41 1.30 -6.56 8.48
CA PRO A 41 2.03 -5.83 7.45
C PRO A 41 1.06 -5.27 6.41
N VAL A 42 1.23 -3.99 6.07
CA VAL A 42 0.45 -3.31 5.04
C VAL A 42 1.39 -2.71 3.99
N SER A 43 0.95 -2.70 2.73
CA SER A 43 1.67 -1.98 1.68
C SER A 43 1.23 -0.52 1.66
N MET A 44 2.18 0.40 1.82
CA MET A 44 1.96 1.84 1.63
C MET A 44 2.30 2.28 0.20
N ASN A 45 2.21 1.34 -0.75
CA ASN A 45 2.50 1.51 -2.18
C ASN A 45 3.94 1.97 -2.51
N MET A 46 4.92 1.53 -1.69
CA MET A 46 6.34 1.70 -1.96
C MET A 46 6.92 0.37 -2.41
N TRP A 47 7.30 0.29 -3.69
CA TRP A 47 7.78 -0.93 -4.33
C TRP A 47 9.13 -0.70 -5.00
N GLY A 48 9.97 -1.73 -5.00
CA GLY A 48 11.20 -1.79 -5.79
C GLY A 48 11.09 -2.91 -6.83
N PHE A 49 11.27 -2.57 -8.10
CA PHE A 49 11.15 -3.51 -9.22
C PHE A 49 12.39 -3.47 -10.12
N THR A 50 12.64 -4.59 -10.80
CA THR A 50 13.51 -4.64 -11.99
C THR A 50 12.70 -4.22 -13.23
N PRO A 51 13.36 -3.81 -14.34
CA PRO A 51 12.65 -3.40 -15.55
C PRO A 51 11.68 -4.43 -16.14
N GLU A 52 11.93 -5.73 -15.93
CA GLU A 52 11.08 -6.84 -16.38
C GLU A 52 9.63 -6.72 -15.87
N TYR A 53 9.40 -6.01 -14.76
CA TYR A 53 8.05 -5.74 -14.25
C TYR A 53 7.17 -5.01 -15.26
N PHE A 54 7.74 -4.18 -16.14
CA PHE A 54 6.96 -3.50 -17.18
C PHE A 54 6.41 -4.47 -18.21
N ASP A 55 7.19 -5.47 -18.64
CA ASP A 55 6.74 -6.48 -19.60
C ASP A 55 5.56 -7.30 -19.02
N TYR A 56 5.68 -7.72 -17.75
CA TYR A 56 4.58 -8.40 -17.05
C TYR A 56 3.35 -7.52 -16.87
N SER A 57 3.57 -6.24 -16.56
CA SER A 57 2.47 -5.29 -16.38
C SER A 57 1.74 -5.01 -17.68
N GLU A 58 2.46 -4.95 -18.81
CA GLU A 58 1.86 -4.75 -20.13
C GLU A 58 0.94 -5.92 -20.52
N GLU A 59 1.40 -7.17 -20.35
CA GLU A 59 0.57 -8.36 -20.58
C GLU A 59 -0.69 -8.35 -19.67
N ALA A 60 -0.49 -8.09 -18.38
CA ALA A 60 -1.60 -8.02 -17.42
C ALA A 60 -2.58 -6.87 -17.72
N PHE A 61 -2.06 -5.75 -18.23
CA PHE A 61 -2.87 -4.59 -18.57
C PHE A 61 -3.74 -4.82 -19.81
N ILE A 62 -3.22 -5.52 -20.83
CA ILE A 62 -4.01 -5.93 -22.00
C ILE A 62 -5.20 -6.78 -21.57
N HIS A 63 -4.98 -7.82 -20.76
CA HIS A 63 -6.06 -8.66 -20.24
C HIS A 63 -7.05 -7.87 -19.39
N PHE A 64 -6.56 -6.93 -18.57
CA PHE A 64 -7.42 -6.05 -17.78
C PHE A 64 -8.34 -5.21 -18.67
N LEU A 65 -7.81 -4.61 -19.74
CA LEU A 65 -8.60 -3.79 -20.67
C LEU A 65 -9.66 -4.64 -21.38
N GLU A 66 -9.31 -5.83 -21.85
CA GLU A 66 -10.27 -6.76 -22.48
C GLU A 66 -11.43 -7.11 -21.54
N ALA A 67 -11.13 -7.35 -20.26
CA ALA A 67 -12.14 -7.67 -19.25
C ALA A 67 -12.98 -6.46 -18.79
N ASN A 68 -12.44 -5.24 -18.92
CA ASN A 68 -13.04 -4.01 -18.36
C ASN A 68 -13.41 -2.94 -19.40
N LEU A 69 -13.47 -3.30 -20.69
CA LEU A 69 -13.76 -2.41 -21.83
C LEU A 69 -14.96 -1.46 -21.65
N HIS A 70 -15.96 -1.86 -20.85
CA HIS A 70 -17.18 -1.09 -20.61
C HIS A 70 -17.32 -0.58 -19.17
N SER A 71 -16.29 -0.75 -18.34
CA SER A 71 -16.32 -0.31 -16.95
C SER A 71 -15.86 1.13 -16.82
N GLU A 72 -16.75 2.02 -16.36
CA GLU A 72 -16.41 3.41 -16.04
C GLU A 72 -15.56 3.55 -14.77
N LYS A 73 -15.42 2.46 -14.00
CA LYS A 73 -14.71 2.41 -12.72
C LYS A 73 -13.58 1.37 -12.69
N GLY A 74 -13.12 0.92 -13.86
CA GLY A 74 -12.01 -0.02 -13.94
C GLY A 74 -10.74 0.62 -13.39
N GLU A 75 -10.15 0.02 -12.35
CA GLU A 75 -8.86 0.43 -11.79
C GLU A 75 -7.84 -0.71 -11.92
N PHE A 76 -6.64 -0.39 -12.41
CA PHE A 76 -5.54 -1.33 -12.56
C PHE A 76 -4.53 -1.13 -11.43
N TYR A 77 -4.53 -2.03 -10.46
CA TYR A 77 -3.72 -1.92 -9.25
C TYR A 77 -2.40 -2.68 -9.36
N ILE A 78 -1.30 -2.04 -8.94
CA ILE A 78 0.04 -2.65 -8.81
C ILE A 78 0.00 -3.92 -7.95
N PRO A 79 -0.63 -3.93 -6.74
CA PRO A 79 -0.74 -5.14 -5.92
C PRO A 79 -1.31 -6.35 -6.66
N THR A 80 -2.26 -6.15 -7.58
CA THR A 80 -2.89 -7.26 -8.33
C THR A 80 -1.88 -7.96 -9.23
N VAL A 81 -1.06 -7.19 -9.96
CA VAL A 81 -0.02 -7.74 -10.84
C VAL A 81 1.03 -8.47 -10.03
N VAL A 82 1.54 -7.86 -8.95
CA VAL A 82 2.54 -8.48 -8.07
C VAL A 82 2.00 -9.77 -7.46
N ASN A 83 0.75 -9.78 -6.99
CA ASN A 83 0.11 -10.95 -6.42
C ASN A 83 -0.01 -12.10 -7.41
N ASP A 84 -0.38 -11.82 -8.66
CA ASP A 84 -0.45 -12.83 -9.73
C ASP A 84 0.93 -13.45 -10.00
N LEU A 85 1.95 -12.61 -10.17
CA LEU A 85 3.32 -13.07 -10.44
C LEU A 85 3.88 -13.94 -9.30
N VAL A 86 3.61 -13.56 -8.05
CA VAL A 86 3.99 -14.33 -6.86
C VAL A 86 3.24 -15.66 -6.82
N LYS A 87 1.92 -15.66 -7.01
CA LYS A 87 1.10 -16.89 -6.98
C LYS A 87 1.45 -17.87 -8.09
N ARG A 88 1.86 -17.37 -9.27
CA ARG A 88 2.32 -18.18 -10.40
C ARG A 88 3.77 -18.66 -10.25
N GLY A 89 4.49 -18.20 -9.22
CA GLY A 89 5.90 -18.53 -9.00
C GLY A 89 6.86 -17.93 -10.04
N ILE A 90 6.43 -16.89 -10.75
CA ILE A 90 7.23 -16.21 -11.79
C ILE A 90 8.18 -15.20 -11.15
N ALA A 91 7.75 -14.54 -10.07
CA ALA A 91 8.56 -13.58 -9.34
C ALA A 91 8.45 -13.80 -7.82
N SER A 92 9.48 -13.39 -7.10
CA SER A 92 9.48 -13.30 -5.64
C SER A 92 9.55 -11.85 -5.20
N CYS A 93 8.76 -11.45 -4.20
CA CYS A 93 8.81 -10.12 -3.62
C CYS A 93 9.27 -10.20 -2.16
N LYS A 94 10.40 -9.58 -1.82
CA LYS A 94 10.87 -9.51 -0.44
C LYS A 94 10.23 -8.32 0.27
N VAL A 95 9.64 -8.57 1.43
CA VAL A 95 9.08 -7.50 2.27
C VAL A 95 10.17 -6.97 3.19
N LEU A 96 10.37 -5.65 3.16
CA LEU A 96 11.39 -4.97 3.95
C LEU A 96 10.72 -4.25 5.11
N ASP A 97 11.02 -4.70 6.33
CA ASP A 97 10.57 -4.01 7.54
C ASP A 97 11.38 -2.72 7.77
N THR A 98 10.71 -1.66 8.20
CA THR A 98 11.30 -0.36 8.44
C THR A 98 10.83 0.21 9.77
N SER A 99 11.74 0.83 10.51
CA SER A 99 11.40 1.57 11.71
C SER A 99 10.77 2.94 11.42
N ALA A 100 10.65 3.31 10.14
CA ALA A 100 10.03 4.57 9.73
C ALA A 100 8.51 4.52 9.93
N THR A 101 7.96 5.56 10.53
CA THR A 101 6.50 5.71 10.67
C THR A 101 5.96 6.45 9.45
N TRP A 102 5.05 5.81 8.72
CA TRP A 102 4.30 6.48 7.66
C TRP A 102 3.27 7.44 8.25
N PHE A 103 3.13 8.62 7.62
CA PHE A 103 2.05 9.57 7.90
C PHE A 103 1.71 10.28 6.59
N GLY A 104 0.43 10.54 6.37
CA GLY A 104 -0.10 11.14 5.14
C GLY A 104 -1.43 11.82 5.39
N VAL A 105 -1.92 12.54 4.38
CA VAL A 105 -3.24 13.17 4.42
C VAL A 105 -4.18 12.30 3.59
N THR A 106 -4.99 11.48 4.25
CA THR A 106 -6.04 10.67 3.60
C THR A 106 -7.34 11.45 3.56
N TYR A 107 -7.65 12.15 4.66
CA TYR A 107 -8.77 13.07 4.79
C TYR A 107 -8.28 14.48 5.09
N ALA A 108 -9.07 15.49 4.74
CA ALA A 108 -8.74 16.89 5.02
C ALA A 108 -8.46 17.17 6.51
N ALA A 109 -9.08 16.38 7.40
CA ALA A 109 -8.90 16.45 8.84
C ALA A 109 -7.50 16.02 9.32
N ASP A 110 -6.75 15.24 8.53
CA ASP A 110 -5.42 14.73 8.90
C ASP A 110 -4.33 15.80 8.73
N ARG A 111 -4.62 16.87 7.98
CA ARG A 111 -3.65 17.92 7.63
C ARG A 111 -2.96 18.56 8.84
N PRO A 112 -3.67 18.97 9.92
CA PRO A 112 -3.02 19.59 11.09
C PRO A 112 -1.96 18.69 11.72
N ASP A 113 -2.22 17.38 11.80
CA ASP A 113 -1.31 16.41 12.39
C ASP A 113 -0.06 16.19 11.53
N VAL A 114 -0.23 16.11 10.21
CA VAL A 114 0.90 16.01 9.27
C VAL A 114 1.80 17.24 9.34
N VAL A 115 1.23 18.44 9.41
CA VAL A 115 2.00 19.70 9.55
C VAL A 115 2.77 19.70 10.87
N ALA A 116 2.10 19.37 11.99
CA ALA A 116 2.74 19.30 13.30
C ALA A 116 3.90 18.29 13.33
N LYS A 117 3.74 17.14 12.66
CA LYS A 117 4.79 16.11 12.55
C LYS A 117 6.01 16.61 11.78
N LEU A 118 5.81 17.27 10.64
CA LEU A 118 6.89 17.86 9.84
C LEU A 118 7.64 18.96 10.59
N GLU A 119 6.92 19.82 11.31
CA GLU A 119 7.53 20.84 12.17
C GLU A 119 8.38 20.21 13.27
N GLN A 120 7.89 19.14 13.92
CA GLN A 120 8.64 18.45 14.96
C GLN A 120 9.93 17.83 14.40
N LEU A 121 9.87 17.21 13.22
CA LEU A 121 11.05 16.60 12.57
C LEU A 121 12.08 17.67 12.20
N THR A 122 11.63 18.83 11.75
CA THR A 122 12.49 19.99 11.49
C THR A 122 13.13 20.53 12.78
N LYS A 123 12.34 20.72 13.85
CA LYS A 123 12.83 21.18 15.17
C LYS A 123 13.84 20.21 15.79
N LYS A 124 13.71 18.91 15.53
CA LYS A 124 14.65 17.87 15.95
C LYS A 124 15.91 17.80 15.07
N GLY A 125 16.01 18.60 14.01
CA GLY A 125 17.15 18.61 13.10
C GLY A 125 17.20 17.41 12.14
N VAL A 126 16.11 16.63 12.02
CA VAL A 126 16.04 15.49 11.09
C VAL A 126 16.05 15.99 9.64
N TYR A 127 15.40 17.13 9.38
CA TYR A 127 15.37 17.78 8.07
C TYR A 127 15.74 19.26 8.18
N PRO A 128 16.46 19.82 7.19
CA PRO A 128 16.72 21.25 7.12
C PRO A 128 15.47 22.03 6.69
N SER A 129 15.43 23.32 7.04
CA SER A 129 14.41 24.25 6.54
C SER A 129 15.08 25.49 5.92
N PRO A 130 14.89 25.77 4.61
CA PRO A 130 14.10 24.99 3.66
C PRO A 130 14.84 23.72 3.16
N LEU A 131 14.09 22.70 2.77
CA LEU A 131 14.61 21.46 2.17
C LEU A 131 15.28 21.70 0.81
N LEU A 132 14.64 22.51 -0.03
CA LEU A 132 15.16 22.91 -1.33
C LEU A 132 15.52 24.39 -1.27
N LYS A 133 16.69 24.75 -1.80
CA LYS A 133 17.04 26.15 -2.04
C LYS A 133 16.28 26.60 -3.31
N LYS A 134 15.68 27.79 -3.22
CA LYS A 134 15.10 28.46 -4.40
C LYS A 134 16.21 28.95 -5.33
#